data_AF-A0A143Z1U2-F1
#
_entry.id   AF-A0A143Z1U2-F1
#
_cell.length_a   1.000
_cell.length_b   1.000
_cell.length_c   1.000
_cell.angle_alpha   90.00
_cell.angle_beta   90.00
_cell.angle_gamma   90.00
#
_symmetry.space_group_name_H-M   'P 1'
#
loop_
_entity.id
_entity.type
_entity.pdbx_description
1 polymer ?
#
loop_
_entity_poly.entity_id
_entity_poly.type
_entity_poly.pdbx_seq_one_letter_code
_entity_poly.pdbx_strand_id
1 'polypeptide(L)'
;MKIGNGYNQYIKAVEYNQKQPQTAKTETARATVQEPAVKVEISEEAKRLAQLQTETAPSERAQEIKRALQNGTFRVSPEKIAQNMVAAMKEQGESAE
;
A
#
# COMPACT_ATOMS: atom_id res chain seq x y z
N MET A 1 47.90 9.77 5.20
CA MET A 1 46.42 9.68 5.12
C MET A 1 45.84 11.00 5.60
N LYS A 2 45.08 11.71 4.75
CA LYS A 2 44.39 12.95 5.12
C LYS A 2 42.95 12.59 5.46
N ILE A 3 42.59 12.61 6.74
CA ILE A 3 41.21 12.41 7.19
C ILE A 3 40.47 13.70 6.83
N GLY A 4 39.67 13.64 5.76
CA GLY A 4 38.96 14.80 5.23
C GLY A 4 37.89 15.32 6.19
N ASN A 5 37.68 16.63 6.20
CA ASN A 5 36.77 17.41 7.05
C ASN A 5 35.26 17.09 6.89
N GLY A 6 34.89 15.90 6.41
CA GLY A 6 33.52 15.50 6.12
C GLY A 6 32.63 15.45 7.37
N TYR A 7 33.20 15.14 8.53
CA TYR A 7 32.46 15.15 9.80
C TYR A 7 31.91 16.54 10.11
N ASN A 8 32.70 17.60 9.90
CA ASN A 8 32.28 18.98 10.14
C ASN A 8 31.21 19.45 9.14
N GLN A 9 31.19 18.91 7.92
CA GLN A 9 30.12 19.18 6.96
C GLN A 9 28.80 18.52 7.38
N TYR A 10 28.87 17.29 7.88
CA TYR A 10 27.67 16.59 8.36
C TYR A 10 27.01 17.33 9.53
N ILE A 11 27.78 17.73 10.53
CA ILE A 11 27.25 18.47 11.70
C ILE A 11 26.57 19.77 11.27
N LYS A 12 27.18 20.53 10.36
CA LYS A 12 26.58 21.77 9.82
C LYS A 12 25.27 21.54 9.07
N ALA A 13 25.16 20.46 8.30
CA ALA A 13 23.94 20.12 7.58
C ALA A 13 22.78 19.75 8.52
N VAL A 14 23.07 19.01 9.60
CA VAL A 14 22.07 18.64 10.60
C VAL A 14 21.58 19.87 11.37
N GLU A 15 22.49 20.74 11.80
CA GLU A 15 22.13 22.00 12.49
C GLU A 15 21.30 22.94 11.61
N TYR A 16 21.61 23.02 10.31
CA TYR A 16 20.86 23.83 9.37
C TYR A 16 19.42 23.31 9.19
N ASN A 17 19.23 22.00 9.10
CA ASN A 17 17.89 21.40 8.97
C ASN A 17 17.05 21.53 10.23
N GLN A 18 17.66 21.53 11.43
CA GLN A 18 16.92 21.70 12.69
C GLN A 18 16.47 23.15 12.94
N LYS A 19 17.20 24.14 12.40
CA LYS A 19 16.91 25.57 12.60
C LYS A 19 15.96 26.16 11.56
N GLN A 20 15.63 25.43 10.50
CA GLN A 20 14.58 25.87 9.59
C GLN A 20 13.22 25.48 10.19
N PRO A 21 12.39 26.45 10.63
CA PRO A 21 10.98 26.16 10.77
C PRO A 21 10.50 25.69 9.40
N GLN A 22 9.89 24.52 9.34
CA GLN A 22 9.14 24.06 8.17
C GLN A 22 8.11 25.16 7.89
N THR A 23 8.43 26.09 6.99
CA THR A 23 7.44 26.93 6.35
C THR A 23 6.64 25.97 5.50
N ALA A 24 5.64 25.34 6.13
CA ALA A 24 4.52 24.77 5.41
C ALA A 24 4.04 25.92 4.53
N LYS A 25 4.39 25.84 3.25
CA LYS A 25 3.80 26.70 2.25
C LYS A 25 2.33 26.32 2.28
N THR A 26 1.55 27.10 3.01
CA THR A 26 0.12 27.20 2.81
C THR A 26 -0.03 27.80 1.41
N GLU A 27 0.16 26.97 0.38
CA GLU A 27 -0.41 27.25 -0.92
C GLU A 27 -1.89 27.36 -0.64
N THR A 28 -2.35 28.61 -0.58
CA THR A 28 -3.75 28.96 -0.73
C THR A 28 -4.25 28.17 -1.91
N ALA A 29 -5.01 27.11 -1.65
CA ALA A 29 -5.72 26.36 -2.64
C ALA A 29 -6.57 27.37 -3.39
N ARG A 30 -6.08 27.81 -4.55
CA ARG A 30 -6.91 28.48 -5.55
C ARG A 30 -8.08 27.54 -5.74
N ALA A 31 -9.28 28.04 -5.49
CA ALA A 31 -10.51 27.32 -5.70
C ALA A 31 -10.46 26.68 -7.08
N THR A 32 -10.17 25.37 -7.12
CA THR A 32 -10.43 24.55 -8.28
C THR A 32 -11.93 24.62 -8.43
N VAL A 33 -12.35 25.33 -9.48
CA VAL A 33 -13.71 25.28 -10.02
C VAL A 33 -14.16 23.83 -9.90
N GLN A 34 -15.21 23.60 -9.12
CA GLN A 34 -15.79 22.27 -8.96
C GLN A 34 -16.33 21.87 -10.33
N GLU A 35 -15.50 21.20 -11.12
CA GLU A 35 -15.98 20.45 -12.27
C GLU A 35 -17.02 19.45 -11.74
N PRO A 36 -18.17 19.30 -12.42
CA PRO A 36 -19.20 18.38 -11.97
C PRO A 36 -18.57 17.01 -11.84
N ALA A 37 -18.52 16.50 -10.61
CA ALA A 37 -17.94 15.21 -10.30
C ALA A 37 -18.50 14.17 -11.28
N VAL A 38 -17.62 13.65 -12.14
CA VAL A 38 -17.97 12.59 -13.09
C VAL A 38 -18.46 11.42 -12.26
N LYS A 39 -19.77 11.22 -12.24
CA LYS A 39 -20.41 10.12 -11.52
C LYS A 39 -20.15 8.85 -12.33
N VAL A 40 -19.09 8.14 -11.98
CA VAL A 40 -18.77 6.83 -12.55
C VAL A 40 -19.84 5.86 -12.06
N GLU A 41 -20.81 5.54 -12.92
CA GLU A 41 -21.81 4.53 -12.65
C GLU A 41 -21.17 3.15 -12.76
N ILE A 42 -20.68 2.63 -11.62
CA ILE A 42 -20.18 1.26 -11.51
C ILE A 42 -21.35 0.34 -11.84
N SER A 43 -21.21 -0.52 -12.86
CA SER A 43 -22.29 -1.43 -13.29
C SER A 43 -22.69 -2.36 -12.13
N GLU A 44 -23.95 -2.79 -12.12
CA GLU A 44 -24.51 -3.61 -11.03
C GLU A 44 -23.73 -4.93 -10.84
N GLU A 45 -23.12 -5.43 -11.92
CA GLU A 45 -22.25 -6.59 -11.94
C GLU A 45 -20.96 -6.35 -11.12
N ALA A 46 -20.34 -5.17 -11.26
CA ALA A 46 -19.13 -4.82 -10.50
C ALA A 46 -19.44 -4.63 -9.01
N LYS A 47 -20.62 -4.10 -8.66
CA LYS A 47 -21.09 -4.06 -7.26
C LYS A 47 -21.31 -5.46 -6.70
N ARG A 48 -21.87 -6.37 -7.49
CA ARG A 48 -22.11 -7.76 -7.10
C ARG A 48 -20.79 -8.51 -6.87
N LEU A 49 -19.80 -8.30 -7.74
CA LEU A 49 -18.46 -8.88 -7.58
C LEU A 49 -17.75 -8.36 -6.33
N ALA A 50 -17.85 -7.06 -6.04
CA ALA A 50 -17.29 -6.49 -4.80
C ALA A 50 -17.94 -7.10 -3.55
N GLN A 51 -19.26 -7.30 -3.55
CA GLN A 51 -19.98 -7.92 -2.43
C GLN A 51 -19.56 -9.39 -2.21
N LEU A 52 -19.37 -10.17 -3.27
CA LEU A 52 -18.88 -11.55 -3.21
C LEU A 52 -17.46 -11.65 -2.62
N GLN A 53 -16.58 -10.69 -2.92
CA GLN A 53 -15.24 -10.62 -2.31
C GLN A 53 -15.27 -10.29 -0.82
N THR A 54 -16.40 -9.80 -0.30
CA THR A 54 -16.53 -9.35 1.11
C THR A 54 -17.14 -10.43 2.03
N GLU A 55 -17.59 -11.57 1.50
CA GLU A 55 -18.32 -12.60 2.27
C GLU A 55 -17.48 -13.34 3.32
N THR A 56 -16.15 -13.19 3.31
CA THR A 56 -15.34 -13.45 4.52
C THR A 56 -14.64 -12.15 4.88
N ALA A 57 -15.10 -11.50 5.95
CA ALA A 57 -14.45 -10.31 6.43
C ALA A 57 -12.95 -10.63 6.60
N PRO A 58 -12.04 -9.86 6.00
CA PRO A 58 -10.60 -10.12 6.09
C PRO A 58 -10.10 -10.22 7.54
N SER A 59 -10.89 -9.73 8.50
CA SER A 59 -10.63 -9.82 9.94
C SER A 59 -10.73 -11.25 10.51
N GLU A 60 -11.70 -12.09 10.11
CA GLU A 60 -11.88 -13.43 10.68
C GLU A 60 -10.77 -14.37 10.22
N ARG A 61 -10.53 -14.40 8.90
CA ARG A 61 -9.43 -15.14 8.30
C ARG A 61 -8.08 -14.68 8.85
N ALA A 62 -7.88 -13.37 9.06
CA ALA A 62 -6.67 -12.86 9.68
C ALA A 62 -6.53 -13.28 11.15
N GLN A 63 -7.62 -13.37 11.91
CA GLN A 63 -7.60 -13.86 13.29
C GLN A 63 -7.25 -15.34 13.35
N GLU A 64 -7.79 -16.17 12.47
CA GLU A 64 -7.44 -17.59 12.38
C GLU A 64 -5.96 -17.80 12.06
N ILE A 65 -5.44 -17.05 11.07
CA ILE A 65 -4.02 -17.09 10.72
C ILE A 65 -3.16 -16.67 11.91
N LYS A 66 -3.53 -15.59 12.62
CA LYS A 66 -2.83 -15.14 13.83
C LYS A 66 -2.80 -16.23 14.91
N ARG A 67 -3.94 -16.89 15.16
CA ARG A 67 -4.02 -18.00 16.13
C ARG A 67 -3.16 -19.19 15.70
N ALA A 68 -3.18 -19.58 14.43
CA ALA A 68 -2.35 -20.66 13.91
C ALA A 68 -0.85 -20.36 13.98
N LEU A 69 -0.45 -19.10 13.77
CA LEU A 69 0.93 -18.65 13.96
C LEU A 69 1.34 -18.71 15.44
N GLN A 70 0.50 -18.21 16.35
CA GLN A 70 0.75 -18.27 17.80
C GLN A 70 0.87 -19.71 18.31
N ASN A 71 0.03 -20.60 17.79
CA ASN A 71 0.05 -22.02 18.14
C ASN A 71 1.14 -22.81 17.39
N GLY A 72 1.90 -22.18 16.49
CA GLY A 72 2.93 -22.84 15.68
C GLY A 72 2.39 -23.86 14.66
N THR A 73 1.08 -23.87 14.40
CA THR A 73 0.42 -24.81 13.49
C THR A 73 0.28 -24.28 12.06
N PHE A 74 0.59 -22.99 11.84
CA PHE A 74 0.61 -22.42 10.50
C PHE A 74 1.78 -23.00 9.68
N ARG A 75 1.48 -23.70 8.58
CA ARG A 75 2.48 -24.27 7.69
C ARG A 75 2.45 -23.57 6.34
N VAL A 76 3.60 -23.04 5.94
CA VAL A 76 3.83 -22.52 4.60
C VAL A 76 4.12 -23.70 3.68
N SER A 77 3.31 -23.87 2.62
CA SER A 77 3.54 -24.87 1.57
C SER A 77 4.05 -24.17 0.32
N PRO A 78 5.28 -24.46 -0.13
CA PRO A 78 5.82 -23.94 -1.38
C PRO A 78 4.93 -24.28 -2.60
N GLU A 79 4.33 -25.47 -2.59
CA GLU A 79 3.44 -25.95 -3.65
C GLU A 79 2.20 -25.06 -3.76
N LYS A 80 1.57 -24.73 -2.63
CA LYS A 80 0.42 -23.81 -2.59
C LYS A 80 0.79 -22.42 -3.08
N ILE A 81 1.98 -21.93 -2.74
CA ILE A 81 2.46 -20.61 -3.21
C ILE A 81 2.61 -20.64 -4.74
N ALA A 82 3.32 -21.63 -5.28
CA ALA A 82 3.53 -21.76 -6.71
C ALA A 82 2.21 -21.89 -7.48
N GLN A 83 1.28 -22.70 -6.97
CA GLN A 83 -0.05 -22.85 -7.57
C GLN A 83 -0.81 -21.52 -7.62
N ASN A 84 -0.80 -20.76 -6.53
CA ASN A 84 -1.46 -19.46 -6.47
C ASN A 84 -0.82 -18.42 -7.39
N MET A 85 0.51 -18.45 -7.55
CA MET A 85 1.22 -17.57 -8.48
C MET A 85 0.79 -17.86 -9.93
N VAL A 86 0.75 -19.14 -10.32
CA VAL A 86 0.31 -19.54 -11.66
C VAL A 86 -1.15 -19.18 -11.89
N ALA A 87 -2.03 -19.37 -10.89
CA ALA A 87 -3.43 -18.99 -10.98
C ALA A 87 -3.59 -17.47 -11.20
N ALA A 88 -2.89 -16.64 -10.42
CA ALA A 88 -2.92 -15.19 -10.55
C ALA A 88 -2.42 -14.71 -11.92
N MET A 89 -1.37 -15.35 -12.46
CA MET A 89 -0.88 -15.05 -13.81
C MET A 89 -1.89 -15.38 -14.90
N LYS A 90 -2.66 -16.48 -14.75
CA LYS A 90 -3.73 -16.84 -15.70
C LYS A 90 -4.89 -15.85 -15.66
N GLU A 91 -5.35 -15.48 -14.47
CA GLU A 91 -6.43 -14.50 -14.30
C GLU A 91 -6.06 -13.13 -14.89
N GLN A 92 -4.79 -12.73 -14.79
CA GLN A 92 -4.28 -11.50 -15.43
C GLN A 92 -4.18 -11.60 -16.95
N GLY A 93 -3.94 -12.80 -17.49
CA GLY A 93 -3.90 -13.04 -18.94
C GLY A 93 -5.29 -13.08 -19.58
N GLU A 94 -6.28 -13.68 -18.90
CA GLU A 94 -7.67 -13.79 -19.39
C GLU A 94 -8.45 -12.47 -19.35
N SER A 95 -8.03 -11.49 -18.54
CA SER A 95 -8.68 -10.17 -18.46
C SER A 95 -8.15 -9.15 -19.49
N ALA A 96 -7.20 -9.57 -20.35
CA ALA A 96 -6.62 -8.78 -21.43
C ALA A 96 -7.12 -9.15 -22.84
N GLU A 97 -8.09 -10.07 -22.93
CA GLU A 97 -8.79 -10.49 -24.16
C GLU A 97 -10.26 -10.04 -24.13
#